data_AF-A0AA48R0B3-F1
#
_entry.id   AF-A0AA48R0B3-F1
#
_cell.length_a   1.000
_cell.length_b   1.000
_cell.length_c   1.000
_cell.angle_alpha   90.00
_cell.angle_beta   90.00
_cell.angle_gamma   90.00
#
_symmetry.space_group_name_H-M   'P 1'
#
loop_
_entity.id
_entity.type
_entity.pdbx_description
1 polymer ?
#
loop_
_entity_poly.entity_id
_entity_poly.type
_entity_poly.pdbx_seq_one_letter_code
_entity_poly.pdbx_strand_id
1 'polypeptide(L)'
;MESIHPILQSYLPVVQAMGAAMGRQCEVVLHQMTKEISTVIAIANGQVTGRKVGSPATDLLVEIAETLESGEMGDEMMLNYRSETPEGRILKSSTVLIRDGEQVVGALCINQDITDDLAYLAKLKALTVTEEKKKETHLSDAESFMESMIDRAIAKSEKPLPYWEKEDRLKVVAELEKRNVFSIRGAVSVLAAKIKVSKFSIYNYIEEVRTNKEE
;
A
#
# COMPACT_ATOMS: atom_id res chain seq x y z
N MET A 1 -49.01 -7.59 5.57
CA MET A 1 -47.71 -8.13 5.14
C MET A 1 -48.03 -9.36 4.33
N GLU A 2 -47.60 -9.41 3.07
CA GLU A 2 -47.65 -10.65 2.31
C GLU A 2 -46.85 -11.75 3.04
N SER A 3 -47.21 -13.00 2.82
CA SER A 3 -46.44 -14.13 3.36
C SER A 3 -45.00 -14.07 2.85
N ILE A 4 -44.04 -14.35 3.73
CA ILE A 4 -42.62 -14.43 3.34
C ILE A 4 -42.44 -15.57 2.33
N HIS A 5 -41.81 -15.27 1.19
CA HIS A 5 -41.53 -16.23 0.13
C HIS A 5 -40.77 -17.46 0.67
N PRO A 6 -41.14 -18.71 0.31
CA PRO A 6 -40.55 -19.92 0.91
C PRO A 6 -39.02 -19.99 0.85
N ILE A 7 -38.43 -19.58 -0.27
CA ILE A 7 -36.95 -19.50 -0.41
C ILE A 7 -36.37 -18.54 0.63
N LEU A 8 -36.96 -17.36 0.81
CA LEU A 8 -36.44 -16.35 1.74
C LEU A 8 -36.57 -16.78 3.20
N GLN A 9 -37.53 -17.64 3.55
CA GLN A 9 -37.64 -18.19 4.90
C GLN A 9 -36.36 -18.95 5.31
N SER A 10 -35.69 -19.61 4.36
CA SER A 10 -34.42 -20.31 4.61
C SER A 10 -33.25 -19.37 4.91
N TYR A 11 -33.34 -18.09 4.52
CA TYR A 11 -32.32 -17.07 4.76
C TYR A 11 -32.47 -16.36 6.11
N LEU A 12 -33.64 -16.43 6.75
CA LEU A 12 -33.86 -15.82 8.08
C LEU A 12 -32.79 -16.24 9.12
N PRO A 13 -32.49 -17.54 9.32
CA PRO A 13 -31.43 -17.94 10.24
C PRO A 13 -30.03 -17.53 9.75
N VAL A 14 -29.81 -17.44 8.43
CA VAL A 14 -28.53 -17.02 7.84
C VAL A 14 -28.24 -15.56 8.20
N VAL A 15 -29.22 -14.66 8.08
CA VAL A 15 -29.09 -13.25 8.47
C VAL A 15 -28.66 -13.12 9.93
N GLN A 16 -29.30 -13.88 10.82
CA GLN A 16 -28.97 -13.87 12.24
C GLN A 16 -27.57 -14.42 12.52
N ALA A 17 -27.21 -15.56 11.90
CA ALA A 17 -25.90 -16.19 12.07
C ALA A 17 -24.76 -15.29 11.56
N MET A 18 -24.92 -14.69 10.38
CA MET A 18 -23.92 -13.79 9.80
C MET A 18 -23.75 -12.53 10.63
N GLY A 19 -24.85 -11.89 11.05
CA GLY A 19 -24.77 -10.69 11.89
C GLY A 19 -24.11 -10.96 13.24
N ALA A 20 -24.33 -12.14 13.84
CA ALA A 20 -23.63 -12.55 15.05
C ALA A 20 -22.13 -12.79 14.81
N ALA A 21 -21.77 -13.45 13.71
CA ALA A 21 -20.39 -13.77 13.39
C ALA A 21 -19.54 -12.54 13.02
N MET A 22 -20.12 -11.58 12.29
CA MET A 22 -19.41 -10.39 11.79
C MET A 22 -19.39 -9.23 12.81
N GLY A 23 -20.24 -9.29 13.82
CA GLY A 23 -20.29 -8.30 14.90
C GLY A 23 -21.06 -7.03 14.53
N ARG A 24 -21.17 -6.11 15.50
CA ARG A 24 -22.11 -4.97 15.50
C ARG A 24 -21.92 -3.94 14.38
N GLN A 25 -20.78 -3.97 13.73
CA GLN A 25 -20.37 -3.07 12.64
C GLN A 25 -20.76 -3.57 11.25
N CYS A 26 -21.22 -4.82 11.15
CA CYS A 26 -21.71 -5.39 9.91
C CYS A 26 -23.21 -5.61 9.98
N GLU A 27 -23.94 -4.85 9.18
CA GLU A 27 -25.37 -5.03 8.99
C GLU A 27 -25.64 -6.05 7.89
N VAL A 28 -26.55 -6.98 8.16
CA VAL A 28 -27.01 -7.97 7.19
C VAL A 28 -28.52 -7.78 7.03
N VAL A 29 -28.97 -7.52 5.82
CA VAL A 29 -30.35 -7.18 5.51
C VAL A 29 -30.89 -8.12 4.45
N LEU A 30 -32.04 -8.72 4.73
CA LEU A 30 -32.78 -9.51 3.76
C LEU A 30 -34.04 -8.76 3.36
N HIS A 31 -34.19 -8.56 2.06
CA HIS A 31 -35.36 -7.94 1.44
C HIS A 31 -36.22 -8.99 0.77
N GLN A 32 -37.53 -8.84 0.88
CA GLN A 32 -38.48 -9.45 -0.04
C GLN A 32 -38.83 -8.44 -1.12
N MET A 33 -38.69 -8.85 -2.37
CA MET A 33 -38.96 -8.03 -3.55
C MET A 33 -40.24 -8.51 -4.21
N THR A 34 -41.19 -7.60 -4.41
CA THR A 34 -42.33 -7.78 -5.31
C THR A 34 -42.16 -6.85 -6.51
N LYS A 35 -43.05 -6.94 -7.50
CA LYS A 35 -43.01 -6.07 -8.68
C LYS A 35 -43.13 -4.57 -8.35
N GLU A 36 -43.65 -4.23 -7.17
CA GLU A 36 -44.00 -2.85 -6.82
C GLU A 36 -43.23 -2.35 -5.59
N ILE A 37 -42.84 -3.23 -4.67
CA ILE A 37 -42.28 -2.86 -3.36
C ILE A 37 -41.19 -3.85 -2.97
N SER A 38 -40.07 -3.32 -2.48
CA SER A 38 -39.08 -4.10 -1.75
C SER A 38 -39.08 -3.70 -0.28
N THR A 39 -39.13 -4.70 0.61
CA THR A 39 -39.25 -4.50 2.06
C THR A 39 -38.28 -5.37 2.84
N VAL A 40 -37.72 -4.82 3.91
CA VAL A 40 -36.87 -5.58 4.84
C VAL A 40 -37.71 -6.60 5.61
N ILE A 41 -37.41 -7.88 5.45
CA ILE A 41 -38.07 -8.99 6.14
C ILE A 41 -37.22 -9.57 7.29
N ALA A 42 -35.90 -9.41 7.22
CA ALA A 42 -35.00 -9.70 8.33
C ALA A 42 -33.80 -8.77 8.30
N ILE A 43 -33.30 -8.44 9.49
CA ILE A 43 -32.13 -7.59 9.64
C ILE A 43 -31.36 -7.98 10.90
N ALA A 44 -30.05 -8.05 10.77
CA ALA A 44 -29.12 -8.12 11.89
C ALA A 44 -28.26 -6.85 11.90
N ASN A 45 -27.99 -6.33 13.10
CA ASN A 45 -27.20 -5.11 13.32
C ASN A 45 -27.71 -3.86 12.60
N GLY A 46 -29.04 -3.68 12.51
CA GLY A 46 -29.69 -2.55 11.83
C GLY A 46 -29.33 -1.15 12.37
N GLN A 47 -28.62 -1.05 13.49
CA GLN A 47 -28.07 0.22 13.98
C GLN A 47 -27.05 0.88 13.05
N VAL A 48 -26.46 0.13 12.09
CA VAL A 48 -25.50 0.69 11.13
C VAL A 48 -26.19 1.70 10.20
N THR A 49 -27.36 1.37 9.68
CA THR A 49 -28.13 2.24 8.77
C THR A 49 -29.41 2.81 9.40
N GLY A 50 -29.77 2.39 10.61
CA GLY A 50 -31.03 2.72 11.26
C GLY A 50 -32.26 1.97 10.72
N ARG A 51 -32.07 1.03 9.79
CA ARG A 51 -33.16 0.24 9.21
C ARG A 51 -33.70 -0.80 10.20
N LYS A 52 -34.96 -1.18 9.99
CA LYS A 52 -35.66 -2.21 10.76
C LYS A 52 -36.52 -3.08 9.84
N VAL A 53 -37.03 -4.20 10.34
CA VAL A 53 -38.03 -4.99 9.63
C VAL A 53 -39.22 -4.09 9.25
N GLY A 54 -39.63 -4.15 7.99
CA GLY A 54 -40.65 -3.30 7.39
C GLY A 54 -40.14 -1.98 6.78
N SER A 55 -38.85 -1.64 6.93
CA SER A 55 -38.26 -0.52 6.17
C SER A 55 -38.34 -0.79 4.66
N PRO A 56 -38.57 0.24 3.82
CA PRO A 56 -38.52 0.09 2.38
C PRO A 56 -37.07 -0.13 1.90
N ALA A 57 -36.93 -0.63 0.68
CA ALA A 57 -35.66 -0.59 -0.04
C ALA A 57 -35.17 0.84 -0.28
N THR A 58 -33.87 0.96 -0.46
CA THR A 58 -33.22 2.20 -0.91
C THR A 58 -33.22 2.28 -2.43
N ASP A 59 -33.21 3.49 -2.98
CA ASP A 59 -33.09 3.73 -4.43
C ASP A 59 -31.88 3.00 -5.03
N LEU A 60 -30.75 2.96 -4.31
CA LEU A 60 -29.55 2.21 -4.71
C LEU A 60 -29.79 0.70 -4.87
N LEU A 61 -30.68 0.10 -4.07
CA LEU A 61 -30.99 -1.32 -4.21
C LEU A 61 -31.82 -1.57 -5.48
N VAL A 62 -32.69 -0.63 -5.84
CA VAL A 62 -33.48 -0.68 -7.08
C VAL A 62 -32.55 -0.58 -8.29
N GLU A 63 -31.63 0.40 -8.29
CA GLU A 63 -30.64 0.58 -9.35
C GLU A 63 -29.74 -0.66 -9.53
N ILE A 64 -29.29 -1.26 -8.42
CA ILE A 64 -28.51 -2.51 -8.46
C ILE A 64 -29.35 -3.64 -9.04
N ALA A 65 -30.62 -3.77 -8.65
CA ALA A 65 -31.48 -4.82 -9.18
C ALA A 65 -31.70 -4.67 -10.69
N GLU A 66 -31.98 -3.46 -11.17
CA GLU A 66 -32.16 -3.15 -12.60
C GLU A 66 -30.89 -3.47 -13.40
N THR A 67 -29.72 -3.10 -12.87
CA THR A 67 -28.41 -3.35 -13.51
C THR A 67 -28.08 -4.85 -13.60
N LEU A 68 -28.42 -5.61 -12.57
CA LEU A 68 -28.19 -7.06 -12.55
C LEU A 68 -29.22 -7.80 -13.43
N GLU A 69 -30.43 -7.26 -13.58
CA GLU A 69 -31.46 -7.79 -14.49
C GLU A 69 -31.18 -7.49 -15.97
N SER A 70 -30.54 -6.36 -16.29
CA SER A 70 -30.17 -6.01 -17.67
C SER A 70 -29.08 -6.93 -18.26
N GLY A 71 -28.44 -7.75 -17.42
CA GLY A 71 -27.37 -8.66 -17.82
C GLY A 71 -26.05 -7.95 -18.12
N GLU A 72 -25.95 -6.64 -17.88
CA GLU A 72 -24.74 -5.85 -18.15
C GLU A 72 -23.53 -6.29 -17.30
N MET A 73 -23.77 -6.89 -16.13
CA MET A 73 -22.71 -7.35 -15.22
C MET A 73 -22.48 -8.87 -15.20
N GLY A 74 -23.26 -9.68 -15.95
CA GLY A 74 -23.09 -11.14 -16.07
C GLY A 74 -23.28 -11.99 -14.79
N ASP A 75 -23.20 -11.38 -13.61
CA ASP A 75 -23.25 -12.02 -12.30
C ASP A 75 -24.49 -11.58 -11.52
N GLU A 76 -25.09 -12.45 -10.70
CA GLU A 76 -26.28 -12.15 -9.88
C GLU A 76 -25.99 -11.26 -8.65
N MET A 77 -24.82 -10.62 -8.62
CA MET A 77 -24.26 -10.01 -7.42
C MET A 77 -23.46 -8.76 -7.76
N MET A 78 -23.57 -7.77 -6.88
CA MET A 78 -22.66 -6.62 -6.84
C MET A 78 -21.88 -6.67 -5.52
N LEU A 79 -20.58 -6.94 -5.58
CA LEU A 79 -19.77 -7.22 -4.39
C LEU A 79 -18.74 -6.12 -4.12
N ASN A 80 -18.50 -5.85 -2.83
CA ASN A 80 -17.44 -4.97 -2.33
C ASN A 80 -17.48 -3.53 -2.86
N TYR A 81 -18.66 -3.02 -3.22
CA TYR A 81 -18.82 -1.62 -3.62
C TYR A 81 -18.87 -0.71 -2.40
N ARG A 82 -18.59 0.58 -2.61
CA ARG A 82 -18.70 1.60 -1.57
C ARG A 82 -20.09 2.21 -1.60
N SER A 83 -20.72 2.35 -0.44
CA SER A 83 -21.93 3.16 -0.24
C SER A 83 -21.81 4.03 1.00
N GLU A 84 -22.72 4.96 1.18
CA GLU A 84 -22.71 5.88 2.33
C GLU A 84 -24.09 5.95 2.98
N THR A 85 -24.14 6.04 4.31
CA THR A 85 -25.40 6.32 5.02
C THR A 85 -25.76 7.80 4.88
N PRO A 86 -27.02 8.20 5.14
CA PRO A 86 -27.41 9.61 5.18
C PRO A 86 -26.59 10.46 6.16
N GLU A 87 -26.10 9.85 7.24
CA GLU A 87 -25.23 10.47 8.24
C GLU A 87 -23.74 10.54 7.82
N GLY A 88 -23.40 10.04 6.63
CA GLY A 88 -22.05 10.08 6.06
C GLY A 88 -21.12 8.95 6.51
N ARG A 89 -21.64 7.86 7.10
CA ARG A 89 -20.83 6.67 7.38
C ARG A 89 -20.46 5.98 6.07
N ILE A 90 -19.21 5.54 5.97
CA ILE A 90 -18.68 4.86 4.79
C ILE A 90 -18.87 3.37 4.96
N LEU A 91 -19.61 2.77 4.04
CA LEU A 91 -19.91 1.35 4.04
C LEU A 91 -19.18 0.64 2.90
N LYS A 92 -18.63 -0.54 3.20
CA LYS A 92 -18.27 -1.54 2.21
C LYS A 92 -19.42 -2.53 2.11
N SER A 93 -20.07 -2.53 0.95
CA SER A 93 -21.36 -3.15 0.74
C SER A 93 -21.31 -4.23 -0.33
N SER A 94 -22.15 -5.23 -0.17
CA SER A 94 -22.36 -6.31 -1.15
C SER A 94 -23.85 -6.63 -1.21
N THR A 95 -24.37 -6.81 -2.41
CA THR A 95 -25.77 -7.18 -2.66
C THR A 95 -25.81 -8.41 -3.55
N VAL A 96 -26.59 -9.40 -3.12
CA VAL A 96 -26.86 -10.64 -3.86
C VAL A 96 -28.34 -10.72 -4.13
N LEU A 97 -28.74 -10.83 -5.39
CA LEU A 97 -30.13 -11.10 -5.73
C LEU A 97 -30.46 -12.56 -5.46
N ILE A 98 -31.66 -12.81 -4.96
CA ILE A 98 -32.18 -14.14 -4.70
C ILE A 98 -33.30 -14.39 -5.69
N ARG A 99 -33.21 -15.48 -6.45
CA ARG A 99 -34.17 -15.84 -7.48
C ARG A 99 -34.96 -17.10 -7.13
N ASP A 100 -36.18 -17.17 -7.64
CA ASP A 100 -36.95 -18.40 -7.82
C ASP A 100 -37.15 -18.61 -9.33
N GLY A 101 -36.36 -19.51 -9.91
CA GLY A 101 -36.22 -19.59 -11.37
C GLY A 101 -35.64 -18.30 -11.95
N GLU A 102 -36.35 -17.70 -12.92
CA GLU A 102 -35.94 -16.43 -13.53
C GLU A 102 -36.38 -15.21 -12.71
N GLN A 103 -37.31 -15.37 -11.77
CA GLN A 103 -37.88 -14.26 -11.02
C GLN A 103 -36.99 -13.86 -9.83
N VAL A 104 -36.66 -12.57 -9.70
CA VAL A 104 -36.08 -12.02 -8.47
C VAL A 104 -37.16 -11.99 -7.38
N VAL A 105 -36.91 -12.70 -6.27
CA VAL A 105 -37.84 -12.77 -5.13
C VAL A 105 -37.33 -12.02 -3.90
N GLY A 106 -36.03 -11.73 -3.85
CA GLY A 106 -35.44 -10.97 -2.75
C GLY A 106 -34.01 -10.55 -3.01
N ALA A 107 -33.42 -9.90 -2.01
CA ALA A 107 -32.01 -9.51 -2.02
C ALA A 107 -31.39 -9.64 -0.62
N LEU A 108 -30.17 -10.16 -0.57
CA LEU A 108 -29.34 -10.18 0.63
C LEU A 108 -28.27 -9.09 0.52
N CYS A 109 -28.29 -8.13 1.43
CA CYS A 109 -27.31 -7.05 1.51
C CYS A 109 -26.43 -7.24 2.75
N ILE A 110 -25.12 -7.05 2.58
CA ILE A 110 -24.12 -7.07 3.65
C ILE A 110 -23.42 -5.71 3.62
N ASN A 111 -23.52 -4.95 4.71
CA ASN A 111 -23.02 -3.59 4.79
C ASN A 111 -22.09 -3.46 6.00
N GLN A 112 -20.79 -3.41 5.74
CA GLN A 112 -19.76 -3.23 6.76
C GLN A 112 -19.45 -1.74 6.90
N ASP A 113 -19.66 -1.18 8.09
CA ASP A 113 -19.15 0.16 8.40
C ASP A 113 -17.63 0.12 8.52
N ILE A 114 -16.95 0.83 7.63
CA ILE A 114 -15.49 0.93 7.57
C ILE A 114 -15.01 2.35 7.89
N THR A 115 -15.87 3.21 8.44
CA THR A 115 -15.56 4.61 8.70
C THR A 115 -14.34 4.75 9.63
N ASP A 116 -14.38 4.04 10.77
CA ASP A 116 -13.29 4.05 11.75
C ASP A 116 -12.04 3.33 11.25
N ASP A 117 -12.22 2.27 10.45
CA ASP A 117 -11.10 1.55 9.81
C ASP A 117 -10.32 2.47 8.87
N LEU A 118 -11.02 3.25 8.05
CA LEU A 118 -10.40 4.22 7.14
C LEU A 118 -9.71 5.35 7.91
N ALA A 119 -10.32 5.85 9.00
CA ALA A 119 -9.70 6.84 9.87
C ALA A 119 -8.42 6.28 10.52
N TYR A 120 -8.46 5.04 10.98
CA TYR A 120 -7.30 4.36 11.55
C TYR A 120 -6.20 4.13 10.53
N LEU A 121 -6.54 3.68 9.31
CA LEU A 121 -5.58 3.54 8.21
C LEU A 121 -4.93 4.88 7.86
N ALA A 122 -5.69 5.98 7.80
CA ALA A 122 -5.14 7.31 7.58
C ALA A 122 -4.17 7.72 8.69
N LYS A 123 -4.52 7.46 9.95
CA LYS A 123 -3.65 7.72 11.11
C LYS A 123 -2.36 6.89 11.06
N LEU A 124 -2.45 5.59 10.77
CA LEU A 124 -1.28 4.73 10.61
C LEU A 124 -0.39 5.25 9.49
N LYS A 125 -0.98 5.56 8.32
CA LYS A 125 -0.23 6.12 7.19
C LYS A 125 0.52 7.38 7.57
N ALA A 126 -0.11 8.29 8.33
CA ALA A 126 0.52 9.51 8.82
C ALA A 126 1.67 9.24 9.81
N LEU A 127 1.54 8.23 10.67
CA LEU A 127 2.57 7.83 11.64
C LEU A 127 3.74 7.08 11.00
N THR A 128 3.50 6.39 9.88
CA THR A 128 4.52 5.59 9.18
C THR A 128 5.17 6.32 8.00
N VAL A 129 4.89 7.61 7.79
CA VAL A 129 5.59 8.40 6.78
C VAL A 129 7.06 8.49 7.19
N THR A 130 7.95 7.99 6.34
CA THR A 130 9.39 8.13 6.48
C THR A 130 9.96 8.88 5.28
N GLU A 131 11.01 9.68 5.51
CA GLU A 131 11.84 10.18 4.41
C GLU A 131 12.54 9.02 3.70
N GLU A 132 13.16 9.31 2.55
CA GLU A 132 14.00 8.33 1.85
C GLU A 132 14.99 7.68 2.82
N LYS A 133 15.20 6.37 2.64
CA LYS A 133 16.09 5.56 3.47
C LYS A 133 17.47 6.20 3.51
N LYS A 134 17.82 6.81 4.64
CA LYS A 134 19.19 7.29 4.88
C LYS A 134 20.09 6.06 4.99
N LYS A 135 21.07 5.97 4.09
CA LYS A 135 22.06 4.89 4.09
C LYS A 135 22.97 5.08 5.31
N GLU A 136 22.67 4.39 6.40
CA GLU A 136 23.59 4.27 7.53
C GLU A 136 24.74 3.36 7.12
N THR A 137 25.94 3.93 6.98
CA THR A 137 27.17 3.15 6.80
C THR A 137 27.69 2.79 8.19
N HIS A 138 27.47 1.55 8.63
CA HIS A 138 28.14 1.05 9.84
C HIS A 138 29.62 0.82 9.53
N LEU A 139 30.49 1.66 10.10
CA LEU A 139 31.94 1.62 9.94
C LEU A 139 32.58 0.53 10.82
N SER A 140 32.08 -0.70 10.78
CA SER A 140 32.60 -1.79 11.63
C SER A 140 33.76 -2.56 11.01
N ASP A 141 34.18 -2.22 9.79
CA ASP A 141 35.33 -2.82 9.13
C ASP A 141 36.18 -1.72 8.48
N ALA A 142 37.47 -1.66 8.87
CA ALA A 142 38.43 -0.71 8.33
C ALA A 142 38.55 -0.80 6.81
N GLU A 143 38.36 -1.99 6.23
CA GLU A 143 38.32 -2.19 4.77
C GLU A 143 37.07 -1.54 4.16
N SER A 144 35.88 -1.78 4.72
CA SER A 144 34.64 -1.14 4.24
C SER A 144 34.66 0.39 4.37
N PHE A 145 35.27 0.91 5.45
CA PHE A 145 35.45 2.34 5.64
C PHE A 145 36.37 2.91 4.57
N MET A 146 37.52 2.27 4.35
CA MET A 146 38.49 2.64 3.31
C MET A 146 37.83 2.65 1.92
N GLU A 147 37.12 1.59 1.56
CA GLU A 147 36.40 1.51 0.28
C GLU A 147 35.38 2.63 0.12
N SER A 148 34.58 2.89 1.16
CA SER A 148 33.58 3.97 1.12
C SER A 148 34.19 5.36 0.97
N MET A 149 35.39 5.57 1.53
CA MET A 149 36.12 6.83 1.45
C MET A 149 36.74 7.02 0.06
N ILE A 150 37.25 5.94 -0.53
CA ILE A 150 37.72 5.92 -1.92
C ILE A 150 36.56 6.21 -2.88
N ASP A 151 35.42 5.54 -2.71
CA ASP A 151 34.25 5.75 -3.57
C ASP A 151 33.70 7.17 -3.49
N ARG A 152 33.65 7.75 -2.28
CA ARG A 152 33.27 9.16 -2.10
C ARG A 152 34.25 10.13 -2.74
N ALA A 153 35.56 9.88 -2.65
CA ALA A 153 36.57 10.73 -3.27
C ALA A 153 36.49 10.68 -4.80
N ILE A 154 36.24 9.50 -5.38
CA ILE A 154 36.02 9.32 -6.82
C ILE A 154 34.73 10.02 -7.27
N ALA A 155 33.63 9.85 -6.53
CA ALA A 155 32.32 10.41 -6.86
C ALA A 155 32.26 11.95 -6.83
N LYS A 156 33.23 12.61 -6.17
CA LYS A 156 33.37 14.07 -6.20
C LYS A 156 33.96 14.61 -7.49
N SER A 157 34.56 13.76 -8.33
CA SER A 157 35.00 14.16 -9.65
C SER A 157 33.80 14.33 -10.56
N GLU A 158 33.60 15.54 -11.08
CA GLU A 158 32.52 15.85 -12.02
C GLU A 158 32.74 15.19 -13.40
N LYS A 159 33.97 14.76 -13.69
CA LYS A 159 34.34 14.09 -14.96
C LYS A 159 34.25 12.56 -14.83
N PRO A 160 33.74 11.84 -15.85
CA PRO A 160 33.85 10.38 -15.89
C PRO A 160 35.30 9.91 -15.98
N LEU A 161 35.61 8.77 -15.33
CA LEU A 161 36.97 8.21 -15.21
C LEU A 161 37.79 8.15 -16.53
N PRO A 162 37.22 7.78 -17.70
CA PRO A 162 37.97 7.74 -18.96
C PRO A 162 38.55 9.09 -19.40
N TYR A 163 38.00 10.20 -18.91
CA TYR A 163 38.43 11.56 -19.24
C TYR A 163 39.30 12.19 -18.16
N TRP A 164 39.73 11.42 -17.15
CA TRP A 164 40.57 11.95 -16.08
C TRP A 164 42.00 12.20 -16.56
N GLU A 165 42.40 13.45 -16.40
CA GLU A 165 43.79 13.88 -16.58
C GLU A 165 44.60 13.63 -15.29
N LYS A 166 45.92 13.86 -15.34
CA LYS A 166 46.80 13.65 -14.18
C LYS A 166 46.33 14.47 -12.97
N GLU A 167 45.91 15.71 -13.21
CA GLU A 167 45.42 16.63 -12.19
C GLU A 167 44.16 16.12 -11.48
N ASP A 168 43.24 15.49 -12.21
CA ASP A 168 42.02 14.90 -11.63
C ASP A 168 42.38 13.72 -10.70
N ARG A 169 43.37 12.91 -11.07
CA ARG A 169 43.88 11.81 -10.23
C ARG A 169 44.59 12.34 -8.98
N LEU A 170 45.41 13.38 -9.14
CA LEU A 170 46.11 14.03 -8.02
C LEU A 170 45.12 14.63 -7.02
N LYS A 171 44.00 15.22 -7.47
CA LYS A 171 42.95 15.73 -6.57
C LYS A 171 42.34 14.63 -5.70
N VAL A 172 42.02 13.48 -6.30
CA VAL A 172 41.49 12.32 -5.57
C VAL A 172 42.51 11.77 -4.57
N VAL A 173 43.77 11.62 -4.98
CA VAL A 173 44.86 11.17 -4.10
C VAL A 173 45.08 12.17 -2.96
N ALA A 174 45.06 13.48 -3.24
CA ALA A 174 45.21 14.53 -2.24
C ALA A 174 44.10 14.51 -1.18
N GLU A 175 42.85 14.28 -1.59
CA GLU A 175 41.75 14.14 -0.63
C GLU A 175 41.91 12.91 0.26
N LEU A 176 42.29 11.77 -0.31
CA LEU A 176 42.50 10.53 0.44
C LEU A 176 43.70 10.62 1.39
N GLU A 177 44.78 11.27 0.96
CA GLU A 177 45.96 11.54 1.78
C GLU A 177 45.64 12.51 2.93
N LYS A 178 44.88 13.58 2.66
CA LYS A 178 44.43 14.52 3.71
C LYS A 178 43.64 13.82 4.83
N ARG A 179 42.93 12.74 4.50
CA ARG A 179 42.14 11.94 5.45
C ARG A 179 42.88 10.72 5.98
N ASN A 180 44.18 10.60 5.70
CA ASN A 180 45.05 9.51 6.11
C ASN A 180 44.57 8.11 5.68
N VAL A 181 43.84 8.01 4.56
CA VAL A 181 43.28 6.73 4.06
C VAL A 181 44.38 5.76 3.65
N PHE A 182 45.51 6.26 3.16
CA PHE A 182 46.64 5.43 2.73
C PHE A 182 47.43 4.77 3.88
N SER A 183 47.13 5.13 5.13
CA SER A 183 47.64 4.39 6.30
C SER A 183 46.99 3.01 6.47
N ILE A 184 45.82 2.80 5.87
CA ILE A 184 45.09 1.54 5.93
C ILE A 184 45.67 0.57 4.90
N ARG A 185 46.05 -0.64 5.36
CA ARG A 185 46.64 -1.67 4.50
C ARG A 185 45.69 -2.01 3.36
N GLY A 186 46.19 -1.95 2.11
CA GLY A 186 45.41 -2.27 0.92
C GLY A 186 44.84 -1.07 0.17
N ALA A 187 44.80 0.12 0.76
CA ALA A 187 44.22 1.34 0.15
C ALA A 187 44.79 1.68 -1.23
N VAL A 188 46.12 1.59 -1.39
CA VAL A 188 46.79 1.79 -2.68
C VAL A 188 46.30 0.79 -3.73
N SER A 189 46.07 -0.45 -3.33
CA SER A 189 45.63 -1.52 -4.26
C SER A 189 44.18 -1.30 -4.70
N VAL A 190 43.31 -0.95 -3.77
CA VAL A 190 41.88 -0.69 -4.04
C VAL A 190 41.72 0.54 -4.94
N LEU A 191 42.40 1.64 -4.63
CA LEU A 191 42.33 2.85 -5.44
C LEU A 191 42.87 2.60 -6.86
N ALA A 192 44.02 1.96 -6.98
CA ALA A 192 44.63 1.63 -8.27
C ALA A 192 43.67 0.83 -9.17
N ALA A 193 42.98 -0.16 -8.60
CA ALA A 193 41.98 -0.95 -9.30
C ALA A 193 40.76 -0.10 -9.72
N LYS A 194 40.21 0.71 -8.81
CA LYS A 194 39.01 1.53 -9.09
C LYS A 194 39.25 2.61 -10.15
N ILE A 195 40.44 3.22 -10.18
CA ILE A 195 40.76 4.27 -11.17
C ILE A 195 41.57 3.76 -12.37
N LYS A 196 41.74 2.43 -12.49
CA LYS A 196 42.39 1.73 -13.62
C LYS A 196 43.84 2.18 -13.90
N VAL A 197 44.66 2.33 -12.86
CA VAL A 197 46.10 2.64 -12.96
C VAL A 197 46.95 1.63 -12.19
N SER A 198 48.27 1.68 -12.37
CA SER A 198 49.19 0.83 -11.63
C SER A 198 49.35 1.29 -10.17
N LYS A 199 49.66 0.37 -9.24
CA LYS A 199 50.02 0.73 -7.86
C LYS A 199 51.21 1.70 -7.81
N PHE A 200 52.16 1.52 -8.73
CA PHE A 200 53.31 2.41 -8.88
C PHE A 200 52.89 3.85 -9.18
N SER A 201 51.90 4.04 -10.07
CA SER A 201 51.35 5.36 -10.37
C SER A 201 50.72 6.02 -9.13
N ILE A 202 50.01 5.25 -8.30
CA ILE A 202 49.43 5.77 -7.05
C ILE A 202 50.52 6.18 -6.06
N TYR A 203 51.58 5.39 -5.89
CA TYR A 203 52.71 5.78 -5.04
C TYR A 203 53.37 7.08 -5.51
N ASN A 204 53.61 7.23 -6.83
CA ASN A 204 54.14 8.47 -7.39
C ASN A 204 53.22 9.67 -7.13
N TYR A 205 51.90 9.49 -7.27
CA TYR A 205 50.94 10.55 -6.97
C TYR A 205 50.91 10.92 -5.48
N ILE A 206 51.06 9.94 -4.57
CA ILE A 206 51.14 10.21 -3.13
C ILE A 206 52.39 11.01 -2.80
N GLU A 207 53.54 10.63 -3.36
CA GLU A 207 54.79 11.38 -3.19
C GLU A 207 54.66 12.81 -3.73
N GLU A 208 54.16 12.98 -4.95
CA GLU A 208 53.95 14.30 -5.57
C GLU A 208 53.01 15.19 -4.74
N VAL A 209 51.93 14.62 -4.19
CA VAL A 209 51.00 15.34 -3.30
C VAL A 209 51.65 15.72 -1.96
N ARG A 210 52.58 14.91 -1.43
CA ARG A 210 53.28 15.19 -0.18
C ARG A 210 54.32 16.29 -0.38
N THR A 211 55.09 16.23 -1.45
CA THR A 211 56.10 17.25 -1.78
C THR A 211 55.46 18.61 -2.03
N ASN A 212 54.33 18.66 -2.75
CA ASN A 212 53.59 19.90 -3.00
C ASN A 212 52.86 20.49 -1.77
N LYS A 213 52.87 19.81 -0.61
CA LYS A 213 52.36 20.33 0.67
C LYS A 213 53.44 20.97 1.54
N GLU A 214 54.71 20.69 1.25
CA GLU A 214 55.87 21.19 2.00
C GLU A 214 56.43 22.49 1.40
N GLU A 215 55.89 22.95 0.26
CA GLU A 215 56.05 24.28 -0.33
C GLU A 215 54.86 25.20 -0.01
#